data_AF-A0A9P8N9E3-F1
#
_entry.id   AF-A0A9P8N9E3-F1
#
_cell.length_a   1.000
_cell.length_b   1.000
_cell.length_c   1.000
_cell.angle_alpha   90.00
_cell.angle_beta   90.00
_cell.angle_gamma   90.00
#
_symmetry.space_group_name_H-M   'P 1'
#
loop_
_entity.id
_entity.type
_entity.pdbx_description
1 polymer ?
#
loop_
_entity_poly.entity_id
_entity_poly.type
_entity_poly.pdbx_seq_one_letter_code
_entity_poly.pdbx_strand_id
1 'polypeptide(L)'
;MKYTESDIHSALEAIANGGSAKKAARDWGVQRATLYNRMHGHECRKDAFSALQRLSQTQEKQLTEWILIQDALGLPPTHSQIRQFAQRMLAVKGDHTPLGKHWMQAF
;
A
#
# COMPACT_ATOMS: atom_id res chain seq x y z
N MET A 1 -8.12 -6.19 11.03
CA MET A 1 -6.70 -6.51 10.77
C MET A 1 -5.91 -6.08 12.00
N LYS A 2 -4.97 -6.89 12.51
CA LYS A 2 -4.28 -6.63 13.81
C LYS A 2 -2.85 -6.07 13.70
N TYR A 3 -2.31 -5.93 12.50
CA TYR A 3 -0.97 -5.37 12.27
C TYR A 3 -0.92 -4.64 10.91
N THR A 4 -0.09 -3.61 10.82
CA THR A 4 0.14 -2.76 9.65
C THR A 4 1.44 -3.15 8.93
N GLU A 5 1.68 -2.57 7.75
CA GLU A 5 2.92 -2.79 6.99
C GLU A 5 4.15 -2.23 7.71
N SER A 6 3.98 -1.14 8.48
CA SER A 6 5.00 -0.60 9.38
C SER A 6 5.39 -1.63 10.43
N ASP A 7 4.43 -2.31 11.06
CA ASP A 7 4.70 -3.32 12.09
C ASP A 7 5.49 -4.52 11.52
N ILE A 8 5.21 -4.89 10.26
CA ILE A 8 5.98 -5.93 9.55
C ILE A 8 7.41 -5.44 9.30
N HIS A 9 7.59 -4.20 8.87
CA HIS A 9 8.91 -3.63 8.61
C HIS A 9 9.75 -3.57 9.89
N SER A 10 9.21 -3.00 10.98
CA SER A 10 9.89 -2.94 12.27
C SER A 10 10.21 -4.32 12.84
N ALA A 11 9.33 -5.30 12.62
CA ALA A 11 9.60 -6.69 12.99
C ALA A 11 10.73 -7.33 12.16
N LEU A 12 10.82 -7.02 10.86
CA LEU A 12 11.91 -7.49 10.00
C LEU A 12 13.24 -6.83 10.35
N GLU A 13 13.27 -5.54 10.64
CA GLU A 13 14.47 -4.84 11.13
C GLU A 13 14.96 -5.44 12.46
N ALA A 14 14.04 -5.73 13.39
CA ALA A 14 14.40 -6.37 14.65
C ALA A 14 15.04 -7.76 14.43
N ILE A 15 14.60 -8.50 13.40
CA ILE A 15 15.21 -9.79 13.03
C ILE A 15 16.58 -9.58 12.39
N ALA A 16 16.71 -8.60 11.49
CA ALA A 16 17.98 -8.27 10.83
C ALA A 16 19.06 -7.83 11.84
N ASN A 17 18.65 -7.12 12.90
CA ASN A 17 19.51 -6.70 14.01
C ASN A 17 19.87 -7.85 14.99
N GLY A 18 19.65 -9.12 14.60
CA GLY A 18 19.98 -10.31 15.38
C GLY A 18 18.87 -10.79 16.33
N GLY A 19 17.69 -10.19 16.27
CA GLY A 19 16.54 -10.61 17.06
C GLY A 19 15.90 -11.91 16.55
N SER A 20 15.31 -12.69 17.46
CA SER A 20 14.55 -13.89 17.07
C SER A 20 13.23 -13.50 16.39
N ALA A 21 12.91 -14.14 15.26
CA ALA A 21 11.62 -13.96 14.58
C ALA A 21 10.39 -14.26 15.46
N LYS A 22 10.53 -15.15 16.46
CA LYS A 22 9.45 -15.43 17.44
C LYS A 22 9.26 -14.30 18.45
N LYS A 23 10.34 -13.57 18.77
CA LYS A 23 10.29 -12.38 19.63
C LYS A 23 9.72 -11.21 18.85
N ALA A 24 10.24 -10.92 17.66
CA ALA A 24 9.74 -9.86 16.78
C ALA A 24 8.24 -10.02 16.46
N ALA A 25 7.78 -11.23 16.13
CA ALA A 25 6.35 -11.52 15.91
C ALA A 25 5.45 -11.16 17.12
N ARG A 26 5.93 -11.39 18.35
CA ARG A 26 5.17 -11.06 19.56
C ARG A 26 5.23 -9.58 19.89
N ASP A 27 6.41 -9.00 19.80
CA ASP A 27 6.66 -7.60 20.16
C ASP A 27 5.89 -6.64 19.24
N TRP A 28 5.75 -7.00 17.95
CA TRP A 28 5.06 -6.19 16.94
C TRP A 28 3.67 -6.73 16.56
N GLY A 29 3.18 -7.78 17.21
CA GLY A 29 1.85 -8.35 16.93
C GLY A 29 1.67 -8.96 15.53
N VAL A 30 2.76 -9.20 14.80
CA VAL A 30 2.75 -9.75 13.43
C VAL A 30 2.75 -11.27 13.48
N GLN A 31 1.98 -11.91 12.59
CA GLN A 31 2.01 -13.37 12.48
C GLN A 31 3.39 -13.87 12.00
N ARG A 32 3.89 -14.92 12.67
CA ARG A 32 5.19 -15.52 12.36
C ARG A 32 5.29 -16.02 10.91
N ALA A 33 4.18 -16.55 10.37
CA ALA A 33 4.09 -16.97 8.97
C ALA A 33 4.28 -15.80 7.99
N THR A 34 3.77 -14.61 8.33
CA THR A 34 3.96 -13.40 7.52
C THR A 34 5.43 -12.97 7.51
N LEU A 35 6.10 -12.95 8.66
CA LEU A 35 7.53 -12.63 8.74
C LEU A 35 8.38 -13.66 8.01
N TYR A 36 8.06 -14.95 8.15
CA TYR A 36 8.73 -16.02 7.41
C TYR A 36 8.61 -15.84 5.89
N ASN A 37 7.40 -15.61 5.39
CA ASN A 37 7.16 -15.36 3.97
C ASN A 37 7.97 -14.14 3.48
N ARG A 38 7.98 -13.04 4.24
CA ARG A 38 8.74 -11.84 3.88
C ARG A 38 10.26 -12.06 3.89
N MET A 39 10.78 -12.81 4.85
CA MET A 39 12.20 -13.18 4.89
C MET A 39 12.63 -14.04 3.70
N HIS A 40 11.71 -14.84 3.15
CA HIS A 40 11.96 -15.69 1.97
C HIS A 40 11.58 -15.00 0.65
N GLY A 41 11.44 -13.68 0.66
CA GLY A 41 11.23 -12.88 -0.55
C GLY A 41 9.81 -12.90 -1.11
N HIS A 42 8.82 -13.41 -0.36
CA HIS A 42 7.43 -13.24 -0.77
C HIS A 42 7.03 -11.77 -0.59
N GLU A 43 6.65 -11.15 -1.70
CA GLU A 43 6.20 -9.76 -1.76
C GLU A 43 4.85 -9.55 -1.06
N CYS A 44 4.53 -8.30 -0.68
CA CYS A 44 3.20 -8.00 -0.17
C CYS A 44 2.23 -8.30 -1.30
N ARG A 45 0.99 -8.64 -0.97
CA ARG A 45 -0.05 -8.72 -1.99
C ARG A 45 -0.18 -7.42 -2.81
N LYS A 46 0.18 -6.27 -2.23
CA LYS A 46 0.25 -5.00 -2.96
C LYS A 46 1.42 -4.97 -3.96
N ASP A 47 2.63 -5.31 -3.51
CA ASP A 47 3.83 -5.37 -4.34
C ASP A 47 3.72 -6.42 -5.47
N ALA A 48 3.24 -7.62 -5.15
CA ALA A 48 3.07 -8.72 -6.11
C ALA A 48 1.98 -8.44 -7.17
N PHE A 49 1.02 -7.56 -6.86
CA PHE A 49 -0.02 -7.12 -7.79
C PHE A 49 0.28 -5.74 -8.40
N SER A 50 1.42 -5.11 -8.06
CA SER A 50 1.81 -3.80 -8.60
C SER A 50 1.91 -3.80 -10.13
N ALA A 51 2.35 -4.91 -10.73
CA ALA A 51 2.40 -5.08 -12.18
C ALA A 51 1.01 -5.20 -12.84
N LEU A 52 -0.03 -5.52 -12.06
CA LEU A 52 -1.42 -5.61 -12.51
C LEU A 52 -2.21 -4.32 -12.21
N GLN A 53 -1.66 -3.43 -11.38
CA GLN A 53 -2.23 -2.11 -11.10
C GLN A 53 -1.92 -1.16 -12.25
N ARG A 54 -2.93 -0.41 -12.68
CA ARG A 54 -2.78 0.55 -13.79
C ARG A 54 -2.00 1.80 -13.39
N LEU A 55 -2.08 2.19 -12.12
CA LEU A 55 -1.22 3.22 -11.55
C LEU A 55 0.09 2.56 -11.11
N SER A 56 1.22 3.21 -11.37
CA SER A 56 2.47 2.79 -10.75
C SER A 56 2.46 3.06 -9.24
N GLN A 57 3.30 2.37 -8.48
CA GLN A 57 3.42 2.56 -7.03
C GLN A 57 3.69 4.04 -6.65
N THR A 58 4.49 4.75 -7.44
CA THR A 58 4.72 6.20 -7.28
C THR A 58 3.44 7.01 -7.42
N GLN A 59 2.60 6.67 -8.42
CA GLN A 59 1.33 7.36 -8.64
C GLN A 59 0.33 7.04 -7.53
N GLU A 60 0.26 5.80 -7.04
CA GLU A 60 -0.58 5.46 -5.88
C GLU A 60 -0.14 6.23 -4.63
N LYS A 61 1.17 6.37 -4.40
CA LYS A 61 1.70 7.17 -3.29
C LYS A 61 1.32 8.64 -3.41
N GLN A 62 1.49 9.24 -4.59
CA GLN A 62 1.09 10.63 -4.85
C GLN A 62 -0.43 10.84 -4.69
N LEU A 63 -1.24 9.89 -5.16
CA LEU A 63 -2.69 9.93 -4.99
C LEU A 63 -3.08 9.82 -3.52
N THR A 64 -2.43 8.94 -2.76
CA THR A 64 -2.65 8.78 -1.31
C THR A 64 -2.27 10.05 -0.55
N GLU A 65 -1.10 10.62 -0.85
CA GLU A 65 -0.64 11.87 -0.25
C GLU A 65 -1.61 13.02 -0.53
N TRP A 66 -2.10 13.13 -1.78
CA TRP A 66 -3.14 14.09 -2.13
C TRP A 66 -4.42 13.89 -1.29
N ILE A 67 -4.89 12.65 -1.11
CA ILE A 67 -6.06 12.35 -0.26
C ILE A 67 -5.83 12.80 1.18
N LEU A 68 -4.67 12.49 1.76
CA LEU A 68 -4.32 12.86 3.14
C LEU A 68 -4.23 14.38 3.33
N ILE A 69 -3.68 15.10 2.35
CA ILE A 69 -3.64 16.57 2.38
C ILE A 69 -5.05 17.15 2.34
N GLN A 70 -5.92 16.63 1.47
CA GLN A 70 -7.31 17.08 1.39
C GLN A 70 -8.08 16.81 2.70
N ASP A 71 -7.88 15.64 3.32
CA ASP A 71 -8.45 15.30 4.63
C ASP A 71 -7.96 16.25 5.74
N ALA A 72 -6.65 16.52 5.79
CA ALA A 72 -6.05 17.46 6.74
C ALA A 72 -6.55 18.91 6.58
N LEU A 73 -6.96 19.28 5.36
CA LEU A 73 -7.59 20.58 5.06
C LEU A 73 -9.09 20.60 5.38
N GLY A 74 -9.67 19.50 5.89
CA GLY A 74 -11.10 19.38 6.18
C GLY A 74 -11.97 19.20 4.94
N LEU A 75 -11.38 18.82 3.80
CA LEU A 75 -12.04 18.64 2.51
C LEU A 75 -11.85 17.21 1.98
N PRO A 76 -12.28 16.16 2.71
CA PRO A 76 -12.03 14.78 2.30
C PRO A 76 -12.64 14.51 0.91
N PRO A 77 -11.83 14.03 -0.05
CA PRO A 77 -12.29 13.86 -1.42
C PRO A 77 -13.19 12.63 -1.54
N THR A 78 -14.26 12.75 -2.31
CA THR A 78 -15.17 11.65 -2.61
C THR A 78 -14.52 10.58 -3.49
N HIS A 79 -15.04 9.36 -3.47
CA HIS A 79 -14.59 8.27 -4.37
C HIS A 79 -14.62 8.67 -5.85
N SER A 80 -15.57 9.52 -6.26
CA SER A 80 -15.65 10.04 -7.63
C SER A 80 -14.47 10.97 -7.94
N GLN A 81 -14.14 11.88 -7.01
CA GLN A 81 -13.02 12.81 -7.18
C GLN A 81 -11.67 12.07 -7.20
N ILE A 82 -11.48 11.08 -6.31
CA ILE A 82 -10.27 10.25 -6.27
C ILE A 82 -10.10 9.52 -7.62
N ARG A 83 -11.17 8.91 -8.15
CA ARG A 83 -11.14 8.26 -9.46
C ARG A 83 -10.81 9.23 -10.59
N GLN A 84 -11.43 10.40 -10.62
CA GLN A 84 -11.15 11.42 -11.65
C GLN A 84 -9.70 11.88 -11.59
N PHE A 85 -9.14 12.07 -10.39
CA PHE A 85 -7.75 12.46 -10.22
C PHE A 85 -6.80 11.35 -10.69
N ALA A 86 -7.06 10.10 -10.32
CA ALA A 86 -6.32 8.94 -10.80
C ALA A 86 -6.35 8.82 -12.34
N GLN A 87 -7.51 9.02 -12.96
CA GLN A 87 -7.64 9.02 -14.43
C GLN A 87 -6.83 10.14 -15.08
N ARG A 88 -6.79 11.33 -14.47
CA ARG A 88 -5.95 12.44 -14.95
C ARG A 88 -4.46 12.09 -14.86
N MET A 89 -4.03 11.46 -13.76
CA MET A 89 -2.65 10.99 -13.61
C MET A 89 -2.25 9.97 -14.68
N LEU A 90 -3.18 9.08 -15.07
CA LEU A 90 -2.97 8.13 -16.16
C LEU A 90 -2.92 8.82 -17.53
N ALA A 91 -3.83 9.77 -17.77
CA ALA A 91 -3.89 10.52 -19.03
C ALA A 91 -2.60 11.32 -19.30
N VAL A 92 -1.94 11.85 -18.25
CA VAL A 92 -0.63 12.52 -18.38
C VAL A 92 0.45 11.56 -18.91
N LYS A 93 0.34 10.25 -18.63
CA LYS A 93 1.24 9.21 -19.15
C LYS A 93 0.78 8.64 -20.51
N GLY A 94 -0.28 9.17 -21.10
CA GLY A 94 -0.86 8.69 -22.35
C GLY A 94 -1.84 7.52 -22.21
N ASP A 95 -2.19 7.12 -20.98
CA ASP A 95 -3.26 6.13 -20.76
C ASP A 95 -4.60 6.84 -20.54
N HIS A 96 -5.42 6.85 -21.60
CA HIS A 96 -6.75 7.44 -21.60
C HIS A 96 -7.86 6.45 -21.27
N THR A 97 -7.51 5.20 -20.93
CA THR A 97 -8.51 4.18 -20.66
C THR A 97 -9.21 4.49 -19.33
N PRO A 98 -10.55 4.46 -19.25
CA PRO A 98 -11.23 4.76 -18.00
C PRO A 98 -10.93 3.70 -16.93
N LEU A 99 -10.85 4.11 -15.65
CA LEU A 99 -10.70 3.17 -14.54
C LEU A 99 -12.01 2.40 -14.32
N GLY A 100 -11.91 1.11 -13.98
CA GLY A 100 -13.07 0.24 -13.80
C GLY A 100 -14.00 0.69 -12.67
N LYS A 101 -15.28 0.29 -12.75
CA LYS A 101 -16.32 0.67 -11.77
C LYS A 101 -15.96 0.31 -10.32
N HIS A 102 -15.23 -0.80 -10.13
CA HIS A 102 -14.80 -1.32 -8.82
C HIS A 102 -13.40 -0.90 -8.39
N TRP A 103 -12.72 -0.05 -9.17
CA TRP A 103 -11.33 0.31 -8.91
C TRP A 103 -11.13 0.91 -7.50
N MET A 104 -12.03 1.80 -7.07
CA MET A 104 -12.00 2.40 -5.72
C MET A 104 -12.19 1.41 -4.56
N GLN A 105 -12.73 0.20 -4.81
CA GLN A 105 -12.89 -0.82 -3.77
C GLN A 105 -11.60 -1.62 -3.58
N ALA A 106 -10.70 -1.56 -4.56
CA ALA A 106 -9.42 -2.27 -4.57
C ALA A 106 -8.21 -1.35 -4.35
N PHE A 107 -8.42 -0.03 -4.37
CA PHE A 107 -7.45 1.02 -4.03
C PHE A 107 -7.42 1.22 -2.51
#